data_AF-A0A534BKJ9-F1
#
_entry.id   AF-A0A534BKJ9-F1
#
_cell.length_a   1.000
_cell.length_b   1.000
_cell.length_c   1.000
_cell.angle_alpha   90.00
_cell.angle_beta   90.00
_cell.angle_gamma   90.00
#
_symmetry.space_group_name_H-M   'P 1'
#
loop_
_entity.id
_entity.type
_entity.pdbx_description
1 polymer ?
#
loop_
_entity_poly.entity_id
_entity_poly.type
_entity_poly.pdbx_seq_one_letter_code
_entity_poly.pdbx_strand_id
1 'polypeptide(L)'
;MNTIRLSTFVLLVCSVAWPQYHGPVGNGHDRKRWAEPPEQHNATHLSDRPDLRELKRDAEELANLSQTIPADVEAISRGLLSSNLNERLKRIEKLSKKLHDAVERSKP
;
A
#
# COMPACT_ATOMS: atom_id res chain seq x y z
N MET A 1 -11.45 13.04 -49.14
CA MET A 1 -11.25 11.63 -48.73
C MET A 1 -10.09 11.62 -47.77
N ASN A 2 -10.37 11.66 -46.47
CA ASN A 2 -9.39 12.08 -45.46
C ASN A 2 -9.03 10.90 -44.53
N THR A 3 -7.86 10.34 -44.81
CA THR A 3 -6.73 9.98 -43.91
C THR A 3 -7.01 9.38 -42.51
N ILE A 4 -6.91 8.04 -42.47
CA ILE A 4 -6.11 7.17 -41.59
C ILE A 4 -5.79 7.66 -40.16
N ARG A 5 -6.35 6.88 -39.21
CA ARG A 5 -6.00 6.77 -37.80
C ARG A 5 -4.59 6.23 -37.62
N LEU A 6 -3.78 6.80 -36.73
CA LEU A 6 -2.80 6.01 -35.97
C LEU A 6 -2.39 6.72 -34.67
N SER A 7 -2.66 5.99 -33.59
CA SER A 7 -2.25 6.24 -32.23
C SER A 7 -0.76 5.92 -32.09
N THR A 8 0.00 6.84 -31.52
CA THR A 8 1.36 6.60 -31.02
C THR A 8 1.51 7.28 -29.66
N PHE A 9 1.21 6.51 -28.61
CA PHE A 9 1.83 6.62 -27.30
C PHE A 9 3.29 6.17 -27.39
N VAL A 10 4.11 6.46 -26.36
CA VAL A 10 5.51 6.01 -26.08
C VAL A 10 6.52 7.15 -26.26
N LEU A 11 7.40 7.54 -25.32
CA LEU A 11 7.66 7.22 -23.90
C LEU A 11 8.46 8.44 -23.37
N LEU A 12 7.95 9.16 -22.37
CA LEU A 12 8.70 10.21 -21.67
C LEU A 12 9.58 9.53 -20.61
N VAL A 13 10.85 9.30 -20.94
CA VAL A 13 11.86 8.83 -19.99
C VAL A 13 12.33 10.03 -19.16
N CYS A 14 11.77 10.22 -17.97
CA CYS A 14 12.34 11.13 -16.99
C CYS A 14 13.46 10.41 -16.22
N SER A 15 14.71 10.73 -16.54
CA SER A 15 15.87 10.41 -15.73
C SER A 15 15.72 11.06 -14.35
N VAL A 16 15.52 10.26 -13.31
CA VAL A 16 15.65 10.72 -11.93
C VAL A 16 17.13 10.64 -11.57
N ALA A 17 17.84 11.76 -11.72
CA ALA A 17 19.19 11.90 -11.19
C ALA A 17 19.12 11.84 -9.65
N TRP A 18 19.70 10.79 -9.06
CA TRP A 18 19.83 10.67 -7.61
C TRP A 18 20.91 11.65 -7.13
N PRO A 19 20.60 12.62 -6.25
CA PRO A 19 21.64 13.45 -5.66
C PRO A 19 22.48 12.60 -4.71
N GLN A 20 23.78 12.47 -5.02
CA GLN A 20 24.79 11.96 -4.10
C GLN A 20 24.93 12.94 -2.93
N TYR A 21 24.20 12.71 -1.85
CA TYR A 21 24.45 13.35 -0.57
C TYR A 21 25.72 12.76 0.06
N HIS A 22 26.82 13.48 -0.05
CA HIS A 22 28.05 13.21 0.70
C HIS A 22 27.95 13.96 2.03
N GLY A 23 27.57 13.26 3.10
CA GLY A 23 27.57 13.79 4.45
C GLY A 23 28.99 13.89 5.04
N PRO A 24 29.31 14.91 5.86
CA PRO A 24 30.61 15.02 6.53
C PRO A 24 30.79 13.93 7.59
N VAL A 25 31.97 13.32 7.60
CA VAL A 25 32.38 12.31 8.59
C VAL A 25 32.57 13.00 9.95
N GLY A 26 31.57 12.87 10.83
CA GLY A 26 31.64 13.29 12.23
C GLY A 26 32.07 12.13 13.11
N ASN A 27 33.32 12.17 13.56
CA ASN A 27 33.88 11.27 14.57
C ASN A 27 33.34 11.66 15.96
N GLY A 28 32.67 10.74 16.65
CA GLY A 28 32.14 10.95 17.99
C GLY A 28 31.95 9.61 18.70
N HIS A 29 32.86 9.33 19.63
CA HIS A 29 32.83 8.19 20.53
C HIS A 29 31.57 8.15 21.41
N ASP A 30 31.26 6.94 21.89
CA ASP A 30 30.39 6.60 23.03
C ASP A 30 28.88 6.37 22.80
N ARG A 31 28.56 5.11 22.48
CA ARG A 31 27.48 4.39 23.20
C ARG A 31 27.66 2.87 23.12
N LYS A 32 28.25 2.28 24.15
CA LYS A 32 28.06 0.85 24.47
C LYS A 32 26.66 0.69 25.09
N ARG A 33 25.75 -0.07 24.46
CA ARG A 33 24.56 -0.62 25.15
C ARG A 33 23.97 -1.81 24.38
N TRP A 34 24.49 -3.00 24.71
CA TRP A 34 23.85 -4.32 24.65
C TRP A 34 23.27 -4.84 23.32
N ALA A 35 23.47 -6.14 23.10
CA ALA A 35 22.99 -6.93 21.99
C ALA A 35 21.53 -6.64 21.62
N GLU A 36 21.29 -6.20 20.39
CA GLU A 36 20.01 -6.47 19.74
C GLU A 36 20.00 -7.99 19.45
N PRO A 37 19.08 -8.77 20.05
CA PRO A 37 18.80 -10.13 19.57
C PRO A 37 18.43 -10.03 18.09
N PRO A 38 18.77 -11.00 17.23
CA PRO A 38 18.26 -11.01 15.87
C PRO A 38 16.74 -10.88 15.98
N GLU A 39 16.24 -9.77 15.44
CA GLU A 39 14.84 -9.47 15.38
C GLU A 39 14.13 -10.75 14.94
N GLN A 40 13.21 -11.17 15.79
CA GLN A 40 12.37 -12.32 15.59
C GLN A 40 11.33 -11.94 14.53
N HIS A 41 11.80 -11.71 13.30
CA HIS A 41 10.95 -11.46 12.15
C HIS A 41 10.18 -12.76 11.89
N ASN A 42 8.96 -12.82 12.41
CA ASN A 42 7.91 -13.75 11.98
C ASN A 42 8.34 -15.22 11.87
N ALA A 43 8.84 -15.80 12.95
CA ALA A 43 8.68 -17.24 13.16
C ALA A 43 7.21 -17.55 13.50
N THR A 44 6.33 -17.36 12.53
CA THR A 44 4.95 -17.88 12.57
C THR A 44 4.50 -18.13 11.14
N HIS A 45 5.25 -18.98 10.43
CA HIS A 45 4.76 -19.67 9.24
C HIS A 45 3.79 -20.78 9.69
N LEU A 46 2.72 -20.39 10.39
CA LEU A 46 1.78 -21.30 11.02
C LEU A 46 0.53 -21.31 10.14
N SER A 47 0.47 -22.34 9.29
CA SER A 47 -0.56 -22.63 8.29
C SER A 47 -0.57 -21.69 7.08
N ASP A 48 0.16 -22.09 6.04
CA ASP A 48 0.41 -21.37 4.77
C ASP A 48 -0.85 -21.22 3.87
N ARG A 49 -2.02 -21.67 4.34
CA ARG A 49 -3.27 -21.56 3.59
C ARG A 49 -4.18 -20.48 4.19
N PRO A 50 -4.54 -19.44 3.42
CA PRO A 50 -5.49 -18.44 3.87
C PRO A 50 -6.85 -19.10 4.16
N ASP A 51 -7.48 -18.74 5.30
CA ASP A 51 -8.84 -19.17 5.61
C ASP A 51 -9.80 -18.50 4.61
N LEU A 52 -10.40 -19.31 3.73
CA LEU A 52 -11.33 -18.85 2.69
C LEU A 52 -12.57 -18.15 3.27
N ARG A 53 -13.01 -18.51 4.47
CA ARG A 53 -14.17 -17.85 5.11
C ARG A 53 -13.81 -16.45 5.56
N GLU A 54 -12.64 -16.30 6.17
CA GLU A 54 -12.12 -15.00 6.58
C GLU A 54 -11.88 -14.11 5.34
N LEU A 55 -11.28 -14.67 4.30
CA LEU A 55 -11.01 -13.97 3.05
C LEU A 55 -12.29 -13.43 2.39
N LYS A 56 -13.35 -14.25 2.37
CA LYS A 56 -14.65 -13.84 1.86
C LYS A 56 -15.24 -12.67 2.66
N ARG A 57 -15.20 -12.76 4.00
CA ARG A 57 -15.68 -11.68 4.88
C ARG A 57 -14.90 -10.39 4.65
N ASP A 58 -13.58 -10.48 4.52
CA ASP A 58 -12.72 -9.32 4.29
C ASP A 58 -13.02 -8.66 2.94
N ALA A 59 -13.34 -9.45 1.91
CA ALA A 59 -13.77 -8.94 0.60
C ALA A 59 -15.14 -8.26 0.65
N GLU A 60 -16.10 -8.83 1.36
CA GLU A 60 -17.41 -8.21 1.59
C GLU A 60 -17.27 -6.89 2.36
N GLU A 61 -16.43 -6.86 3.39
CA GLU A 61 -16.15 -5.64 4.15
C GLU A 61 -15.50 -4.56 3.27
N LEU A 62 -14.51 -4.93 2.45
CA LEU A 62 -13.88 -4.01 1.51
C LEU A 62 -14.92 -3.41 0.56
N ALA A 63 -15.78 -4.24 -0.03
CA ALA A 63 -16.83 -3.78 -0.94
C ALA A 63 -17.77 -2.77 -0.25
N ASN A 64 -18.22 -3.08 0.97
CA ASN A 64 -19.10 -2.20 1.73
C ASN A 64 -18.44 -0.86 2.06
N LEU A 65 -17.18 -0.86 2.51
CA LEU A 65 -16.46 0.38 2.81
C LEU A 65 -16.23 1.20 1.54
N SER A 66 -15.85 0.56 0.42
CA SER A 66 -15.61 1.23 -0.85
C SER A 66 -16.86 1.90 -1.44
N GLN A 67 -18.05 1.33 -1.24
CA GLN A 67 -19.32 1.94 -1.72
C GLN A 67 -19.59 3.33 -1.14
N THR A 68 -19.04 3.63 0.02
CA THR A 68 -19.28 4.91 0.71
C THR A 68 -18.36 6.04 0.26
N ILE A 69 -17.26 5.72 -0.44
CA ILE A 69 -16.23 6.68 -0.85
C ILE A 69 -16.76 7.82 -1.75
N PRO A 70 -17.62 7.57 -2.77
CA PRO A 70 -18.14 8.66 -3.60
C PRO A 70 -18.86 9.73 -2.77
N ALA A 71 -19.69 9.32 -1.81
CA ALA A 71 -20.42 10.25 -0.94
C ALA A 71 -19.48 11.07 -0.05
N ASP A 72 -18.41 10.46 0.47
CA ASP A 72 -17.41 11.19 1.26
C ASP A 72 -16.61 12.18 0.39
N VAL A 73 -16.28 11.81 -0.85
CA VAL A 73 -15.58 12.70 -1.80
C VAL A 73 -16.46 13.90 -2.13
N GLU A 74 -17.76 13.69 -2.34
CA GLU A 74 -18.71 14.79 -2.48
C GLU A 74 -18.75 15.67 -1.22
N ALA A 75 -18.72 15.08 -0.02
CA ALA A 75 -18.66 15.85 1.21
C ALA A 75 -17.38 16.71 1.30
N ILE A 76 -16.22 16.17 0.91
CA ILE A 76 -14.97 16.94 0.80
C ILE A 76 -15.12 18.10 -0.18
N SER A 77 -15.75 17.89 -1.34
CA SER A 77 -15.97 18.95 -2.33
C SER A 77 -16.81 20.11 -1.78
N ARG A 78 -17.64 19.84 -0.76
CA ARG A 78 -18.43 20.83 -0.02
C ARG A 78 -17.70 21.41 1.21
N GLY A 79 -16.42 21.09 1.40
CA GLY A 79 -15.61 21.55 2.54
C GLY A 79 -15.83 20.76 3.83
N LEU A 80 -16.52 19.62 3.79
CA LEU A 80 -16.77 18.77 4.95
C LEU A 80 -15.73 17.64 4.99
N LEU A 81 -14.69 17.84 5.79
CA LEU A 81 -13.64 16.84 6.01
C LEU A 81 -14.02 15.94 7.19
N SER A 82 -14.49 14.73 6.89
CA SER A 82 -14.79 13.73 7.92
C SER A 82 -13.53 12.99 8.34
N SER A 83 -13.18 13.01 9.64
CA SER A 83 -12.11 12.19 10.20
C SER A 83 -12.30 10.69 9.90
N ASN A 84 -13.57 10.27 9.79
CA ASN A 84 -13.96 8.90 9.49
C ASN A 84 -13.59 8.46 8.06
N LEU A 85 -13.42 9.39 7.10
CA LEU A 85 -12.97 9.02 5.74
C LEU A 85 -11.54 8.48 5.76
N ASN A 86 -10.63 9.14 6.48
CA ASN A 86 -9.23 8.73 6.52
C ASN A 86 -9.06 7.33 7.14
N GLU A 87 -9.75 7.07 8.25
CA GLU A 87 -9.74 5.75 8.90
C GLU A 87 -10.30 4.66 7.99
N ARG A 88 -11.37 4.99 7.25
CA ARG A 88 -12.00 4.08 6.30
C ARG A 88 -11.09 3.75 5.12
N LEU A 89 -10.42 4.74 4.54
CA LEU A 89 -9.43 4.53 3.48
C LEU A 89 -8.28 3.64 3.96
N LYS A 90 -7.77 3.88 5.18
CA LYS A 90 -6.74 3.03 5.79
C LYS A 90 -7.22 1.60 5.99
N ARG A 91 -8.50 1.40 6.33
CA ARG A 91 -9.09 0.06 6.48
C ARG A 91 -9.25 -0.64 5.13
N ILE A 92 -9.70 0.08 4.09
CA ILE A 92 -9.76 -0.43 2.71
C ILE A 92 -8.36 -0.86 2.23
N GLU A 93 -7.33 -0.05 2.46
CA GLU A 93 -5.94 -0.38 2.10
C GLU A 93 -5.50 -1.70 2.74
N LYS A 94 -5.70 -1.84 4.06
CA LYS A 94 -5.36 -3.07 4.79
C LYS A 94 -6.07 -4.31 4.24
N LEU A 95 -7.38 -4.21 4.00
CA LEU A 95 -8.16 -5.30 3.45
C LEU A 95 -7.68 -5.66 2.04
N SER A 96 -7.46 -4.66 1.18
CA SER A 96 -7.00 -4.89 -0.19
C SER A 96 -5.65 -5.61 -0.24
N LYS A 97 -4.72 -5.23 0.65
CA LYS A 97 -3.42 -5.86 0.79
C LYS A 97 -3.55 -7.30 1.26
N LYS A 98 -4.37 -7.56 2.29
CA LYS A 98 -4.60 -8.92 2.79
C LYS A 98 -5.19 -9.83 1.72
N LEU A 99 -6.15 -9.33 0.93
CA LEU A 99 -6.73 -10.07 -0.19
C LEU A 99 -5.69 -10.36 -1.27
N HIS A 100 -4.89 -9.37 -1.65
CA HIS A 100 -3.80 -9.52 -2.61
C HIS A 100 -2.80 -10.60 -2.17
N ASP A 101 -2.28 -10.49 -0.94
CA ASP A 101 -1.31 -11.44 -0.39
C ASP A 101 -1.88 -12.86 -0.31
N ALA A 102 -3.19 -13.00 -0.04
CA ALA A 102 -3.86 -14.30 -0.05
C ALA A 102 -3.99 -14.88 -1.47
N VAL A 103 -4.29 -14.06 -2.47
CA VAL A 103 -4.32 -14.48 -3.88
C VAL A 103 -2.93 -14.90 -4.33
N GLU A 104 -1.89 -14.14 -3.98
CA GLU A 104 -0.51 -14.46 -4.35
C GLU A 104 -0.02 -15.78 -3.73
N ARG A 105 -0.34 -16.03 -2.45
CA ARG A 105 -0.07 -17.32 -1.80
C ARG A 105 -0.90 -18.49 -2.33
N SER A 106 -2.03 -18.22 -2.98
CA SER A 106 -2.88 -19.28 -3.56
C SER A 106 -2.39 -19.77 -4.92
N LYS A 107 -1.36 -19.13 -5.49
CA LYS A 107 -0.77 -19.51 -6.76
C LYS A 107 -0.01 -20.85 -6.63
N PRO A 108 -0.23 -21.81 -7.55
CA PRO A 108 0.47 -23.09 -7.54
C PRO A 108 1.95 -22.96 -7.92
#